data_AF-A0A7C1IKD1-F1
#
_entry.id   AF-A0A7C1IKD1-F1
#
_cell.length_a   1.000
_cell.length_b   1.000
_cell.length_c   1.000
_cell.angle_alpha   90.00
_cell.angle_beta   90.00
_cell.angle_gamma   90.00
#
_symmetry.space_group_name_H-M   'P 1'
#
loop_
_entity.id
_entity.type
_entity.pdbx_description
1 polymer ?
#
loop_
_entity_poly.entity_id
_entity_poly.type
_entity_poly.pdbx_seq_one_letter_code
_entity_poly.pdbx_strand_id
1 'polypeptide(L)'
;MTLMVRDADDIAKEFESIKELSKQLRQSMPDSLFGPTEELGIAVEAYKIAKMHFAHIAAEQELKVYLRDIETKGRDYSAVYKQKALLRDIEAECDKGIEALRSLPAARSEAELEQLARIKNQLVELSGAQSDVYGELHLTEALNEYERGSYLASALLSSRVLLYAVDLFCGDAEADPEQSTDVDAEMQRGENQTTDVCAFLRSAGTKAKVFFSIDLTVLPSSSDALSLLSDAIKLLSLLSSPSERGDVSQDE
;
A
#
# COMPACT_ATOMS: atom_id res chain seq x y z
N MET A 1 -8.87 9.87 -12.40
CA MET A 1 -10.02 10.42 -11.67
C MET A 1 -10.03 9.71 -10.33
N THR A 2 -9.33 10.30 -9.36
CA THR A 2 -8.84 9.60 -8.16
C THR A 2 -9.47 10.24 -6.93
N LEU A 3 -10.74 9.94 -6.71
CA LEU A 3 -11.56 10.52 -5.62
C LEU A 3 -11.99 9.48 -4.56
N MET A 4 -11.64 8.19 -4.75
CA MET A 4 -12.38 7.05 -4.19
C MET A 4 -12.19 6.76 -2.69
N VAL A 5 -11.08 7.15 -2.05
CA VAL A 5 -10.86 6.76 -0.64
C VAL A 5 -11.50 7.73 0.36
N ARG A 6 -11.79 8.97 -0.05
CA ARG A 6 -12.64 9.86 0.74
C ARG A 6 -14.04 9.27 0.93
N ASP A 7 -14.56 8.62 -0.11
CA ASP A 7 -15.86 7.97 -0.05
C ASP A 7 -15.84 6.78 0.92
N ALA A 8 -14.79 5.97 0.95
CA ALA A 8 -14.69 4.83 1.88
C ALA A 8 -14.70 5.23 3.36
N ASP A 9 -13.93 6.26 3.73
CA ASP A 9 -13.90 6.77 5.11
C ASP A 9 -15.22 7.43 5.51
N ASP A 10 -15.86 8.15 4.59
CA ASP A 10 -17.13 8.81 4.87
C ASP A 10 -18.27 7.78 5.02
N ILE A 11 -18.32 6.74 4.18
CA ILE A 11 -19.25 5.62 4.36
C ILE A 11 -18.95 4.83 5.65
N ALA A 12 -17.68 4.68 6.04
CA ALA A 12 -17.35 4.05 7.32
C ALA A 12 -17.90 4.85 8.51
N LYS A 13 -17.82 6.19 8.48
CA LYS A 13 -18.44 7.06 9.50
C LYS A 13 -19.97 7.00 9.48
N GLU A 14 -20.58 6.86 8.31
CA GLU A 14 -22.03 6.61 8.20
C GLU A 14 -22.40 5.31 8.92
N PHE A 15 -21.69 4.21 8.68
CA PHE A 15 -21.91 2.95 9.40
C PHE A 15 -21.69 3.07 10.91
N GLU A 16 -20.70 3.83 11.37
CA GLU A 16 -20.49 4.10 12.79
C GLU A 16 -21.68 4.85 13.42
N SER A 17 -22.18 5.86 12.71
CA SER A 17 -23.33 6.64 13.15
C SER A 17 -24.60 5.79 13.23
N ILE A 18 -24.81 4.92 12.23
CA ILE A 18 -25.96 3.98 12.19
C ILE A 18 -25.85 2.92 13.30
N LYS A 19 -24.64 2.40 13.54
CA LYS A 19 -24.38 1.45 14.62
C LYS A 19 -24.70 2.06 15.98
N GLU A 20 -24.22 3.27 16.23
CA GLU A 20 -24.44 3.95 17.51
C GLU A 20 -25.92 4.32 17.70
N LEU A 21 -26.60 4.81 16.64
CA LEU A 21 -28.04 5.01 16.64
C LEU A 21 -28.80 3.71 16.98
N SER A 22 -28.45 2.60 16.34
CA SER A 22 -29.11 1.31 16.54
C SER A 22 -28.90 0.77 17.96
N LYS A 23 -27.70 0.93 18.50
CA LYS A 23 -27.35 0.56 19.87
C LYS A 23 -28.10 1.40 20.89
N GLN A 24 -28.17 2.72 20.70
CA GLN A 24 -28.92 3.63 21.57
C GLN A 24 -30.40 3.29 21.56
N LEU A 25 -30.98 3.07 20.38
CA LEU A 25 -32.38 2.69 20.24
C LEU A 25 -32.67 1.34 20.92
N ARG A 26 -31.77 0.35 20.77
CA ARG A 26 -31.91 -0.95 21.42
C ARG A 26 -31.85 -0.87 22.95
N GLN A 27 -31.02 0.02 23.49
CA GLN A 27 -30.84 0.22 24.92
C GLN A 27 -31.98 1.04 25.54
N SER A 28 -32.57 1.98 24.80
CA SER A 28 -33.68 2.81 25.27
C SER A 28 -35.05 2.13 25.18
N MET A 29 -35.16 1.01 24.46
CA MET A 29 -36.41 0.28 24.31
C MET A 29 -36.97 -0.22 25.65
N PRO A 30 -38.19 0.20 26.03
CA PRO A 30 -38.82 -0.20 27.29
C PRO A 30 -39.15 -1.70 27.31
N ASP A 31 -39.36 -2.25 28.51
CA ASP A 31 -39.94 -3.57 28.72
C ASP A 31 -41.47 -3.53 28.49
N SER A 32 -41.86 -3.09 27.30
CA SER A 32 -43.24 -3.06 26.82
C SER A 32 -43.51 -4.20 25.84
N LEU A 33 -44.80 -4.43 25.54
CA LEU A 33 -45.20 -5.36 24.47
C LEU A 33 -44.96 -4.77 23.07
N PHE A 34 -44.98 -3.44 22.95
CA PHE A 34 -44.88 -2.71 21.68
C PHE A 34 -43.69 -1.75 21.67
N GLY A 35 -42.82 -1.87 20.68
CA GLY A 35 -41.63 -1.04 20.56
C GLY A 35 -41.74 0.08 19.50
N PRO A 36 -40.75 0.99 19.45
CA PRO A 36 -40.71 2.15 18.55
C PRO A 36 -40.53 1.74 17.07
N THR A 37 -41.64 1.57 16.35
CA THR A 37 -41.63 1.11 14.95
C THR A 37 -41.14 2.15 13.95
N GLU A 38 -41.30 3.44 14.25
CA GLU A 38 -40.89 4.54 13.36
C GLU A 38 -39.36 4.71 13.36
N GLU A 39 -38.77 4.77 14.56
CA GLU A 39 -37.33 4.87 14.77
C GLU A 39 -36.59 3.64 14.25
N LEU A 40 -37.20 2.45 14.38
CA LEU A 40 -36.69 1.24 13.74
C LEU A 40 -36.65 1.37 12.21
N GLY A 41 -37.69 1.97 11.62
CA GLY A 41 -37.75 2.25 10.19
C GLY A 41 -36.63 3.18 9.72
N ILE A 42 -36.35 4.23 10.49
CA ILE A 42 -35.25 5.17 10.22
C ILE A 42 -33.90 4.45 10.22
N ALA A 43 -33.62 3.62 11.23
CA ALA A 43 -32.36 2.88 11.31
C ALA A 43 -32.18 1.91 10.13
N VAL A 44 -33.26 1.22 9.73
CA VAL A 44 -33.25 0.30 8.59
C VAL A 44 -33.04 1.03 7.27
N GLU A 45 -33.68 2.18 7.06
CA GLU A 45 -33.51 2.95 5.83
C GLU A 45 -32.11 3.56 5.72
N ALA A 46 -31.58 4.10 6.82
CA ALA A 46 -30.20 4.59 6.87
C ALA A 46 -29.20 3.47 6.54
N TYR A 47 -29.39 2.28 7.11
CA TYR A 47 -28.58 1.10 6.78
C TYR A 47 -28.66 0.74 5.30
N LYS A 48 -29.85 0.76 4.69
CA LYS A 48 -30.02 0.45 3.26
C LYS A 48 -29.26 1.41 2.35
N ILE A 49 -29.30 2.70 2.66
CA ILE A 49 -28.58 3.72 1.90
C ILE A 49 -27.06 3.50 2.01
N ALA A 50 -26.54 3.36 3.24
CA ALA A 50 -25.12 3.10 3.47
C ALA A 50 -24.65 1.79 2.79
N LYS A 51 -25.49 0.75 2.81
CA LYS A 51 -25.23 -0.51 2.10
C LYS A 51 -25.12 -0.31 0.59
N MET A 52 -25.97 0.52 -0.02
CA MET A 52 -25.89 0.80 -1.46
C MET A 52 -24.57 1.49 -1.82
N HIS A 53 -24.13 2.46 -1.02
CA HIS A 53 -22.84 3.12 -1.21
C HIS A 53 -21.67 2.14 -1.03
N PHE A 54 -21.74 1.30 0.01
CA PHE A 54 -20.77 0.22 0.21
C PHE A 54 -20.69 -0.73 -0.99
N ALA A 55 -21.83 -1.14 -1.57
CA ALA A 55 -21.85 -2.07 -2.70
C ALA A 55 -21.15 -1.48 -3.95
N HIS A 56 -21.22 -0.17 -4.14
CA HIS A 56 -20.49 0.51 -5.21
C HIS A 56 -18.98 0.42 -4.99
N ILE A 57 -18.50 0.80 -3.81
CA ILE A 57 -17.07 0.71 -3.44
C ILE A 57 -16.57 -0.73 -3.49
N ALA A 58 -17.36 -1.69 -2.98
CA ALA A 58 -16.99 -3.10 -2.97
C ALA A 58 -16.85 -3.67 -4.39
N ALA A 59 -17.68 -3.24 -5.35
CA ALA A 59 -17.57 -3.65 -6.74
C ALA A 59 -16.32 -3.07 -7.41
N GLU A 60 -15.99 -1.81 -7.13
CA GLU A 60 -14.82 -1.13 -7.70
C GLU A 60 -13.50 -1.65 -7.12
N GLN A 61 -13.48 -1.96 -5.83
CA GLN A 61 -12.29 -2.45 -5.10
C GLN A 61 -12.22 -3.99 -5.04
N GLU A 62 -13.10 -4.69 -5.76
CA GLU A 62 -13.21 -6.16 -5.81
C GLU A 62 -13.28 -6.82 -4.41
N LEU A 63 -13.91 -6.15 -3.44
CA LEU A 63 -14.07 -6.67 -2.09
C LEU A 63 -15.03 -7.88 -2.08
N LYS A 64 -14.56 -9.01 -1.57
CA LYS A 64 -15.37 -10.23 -1.39
C LYS A 64 -16.19 -10.21 -0.09
N VAL A 65 -16.75 -9.06 0.24
CA VAL A 65 -17.57 -8.87 1.45
C VAL A 65 -18.99 -8.51 1.02
N TYR A 66 -19.96 -9.25 1.55
CA TYR A 66 -21.37 -9.03 1.28
C TYR A 66 -22.10 -8.66 2.58
N LEU A 67 -22.80 -7.52 2.53
CA LEU A 67 -23.69 -7.10 3.61
C LEU A 67 -25.11 -7.62 3.36
N ARG A 68 -25.75 -8.12 4.41
CA ARG A 68 -27.08 -8.73 4.34
C ARG A 68 -28.16 -7.72 3.99
N ASP A 69 -29.23 -8.15 3.33
CA ASP A 69 -30.44 -7.32 3.18
C ASP A 69 -31.26 -7.31 4.49
N ILE A 70 -31.52 -6.12 5.00
CA ILE A 70 -32.33 -5.88 6.21
C ILE A 70 -33.54 -5.05 5.82
N GLU A 71 -34.74 -5.59 6.06
CA GLU A 71 -36.00 -4.93 5.73
C GLU A 71 -37.06 -5.09 6.82
N THR A 72 -37.90 -4.06 6.94
CA THR A 72 -39.11 -4.05 7.77
C THR A 72 -40.38 -4.44 7.00
N LYS A 73 -40.39 -4.31 5.67
CA LYS A 73 -41.56 -4.61 4.83
C LYS A 73 -41.95 -6.08 4.92
N GLY A 74 -43.23 -6.34 5.15
CA GLY A 74 -43.79 -7.69 5.18
C GLY A 74 -43.50 -8.51 6.45
N ARG A 75 -42.88 -7.91 7.48
CA ARG A 75 -42.65 -8.59 8.77
C ARG A 75 -43.30 -7.82 9.91
N ASP A 76 -43.88 -8.58 10.84
CA ASP A 76 -44.40 -8.03 12.08
C ASP A 76 -43.25 -7.82 13.09
N TYR A 77 -42.87 -6.55 13.25
CA TYR A 77 -41.91 -6.07 14.26
C TYR A 77 -42.61 -5.37 15.42
N SER A 78 -43.90 -5.61 15.69
CA SER A 78 -44.60 -5.00 16.84
C SER A 78 -43.93 -5.36 18.17
N ALA A 79 -43.46 -6.60 18.31
CA ALA A 79 -42.84 -7.09 19.52
C ALA A 79 -41.40 -6.57 19.73
N VAL A 80 -41.14 -5.99 20.91
CA VAL A 80 -39.84 -5.39 21.28
C VAL A 80 -38.66 -6.34 21.09
N TYR A 81 -38.79 -7.64 21.41
CA TYR A 81 -37.68 -8.58 21.25
C TYR A 81 -37.26 -8.76 19.77
N LYS A 82 -38.22 -8.70 18.83
CA LYS A 82 -37.93 -8.76 17.39
C LYS A 82 -37.22 -7.50 16.91
N GLN A 83 -37.63 -6.34 17.43
CA GLN A 83 -36.97 -5.06 17.14
C GLN A 83 -35.53 -5.04 17.67
N LYS A 84 -35.33 -5.48 18.93
CA LYS A 84 -33.99 -5.60 19.54
C LYS A 84 -33.09 -6.57 18.75
N ALA A 85 -33.64 -7.66 18.21
CA ALA A 85 -32.91 -8.57 17.34
C ALA A 85 -32.54 -7.91 16.00
N LEU A 86 -33.46 -7.19 15.36
CA LEU A 86 -33.17 -6.48 14.11
C LEU A 86 -32.09 -5.41 14.28
N LEU A 87 -32.12 -4.64 15.36
CA LEU A 87 -31.10 -3.64 15.66
C LEU A 87 -29.72 -4.27 15.90
N ARG A 88 -29.67 -5.46 16.53
CA ARG A 88 -28.42 -6.23 16.63
C ARG A 88 -27.92 -6.70 15.27
N ASP A 89 -28.81 -7.14 14.38
CA ASP A 89 -28.44 -7.50 13.01
C ASP A 89 -27.84 -6.29 12.28
N ILE A 90 -28.44 -5.09 12.42
CA ILE A 90 -27.88 -3.85 11.85
C ILE A 90 -26.50 -3.54 12.46
N GLU A 91 -26.36 -3.57 13.78
CA GLU A 91 -25.07 -3.34 14.46
C GLU A 91 -23.97 -4.26 13.91
N ALA A 92 -24.27 -5.55 13.76
CA ALA A 92 -23.32 -6.55 13.27
C ALA A 92 -22.95 -6.34 11.79
N GLU A 93 -23.92 -5.97 10.95
CA GLU A 93 -23.63 -5.68 9.54
C GLU A 93 -22.89 -4.35 9.36
N CYS A 94 -23.14 -3.35 10.19
CA CYS A 94 -22.34 -2.12 10.22
C CYS A 94 -20.88 -2.44 10.59
N ASP A 95 -20.65 -3.30 11.58
CA ASP A 95 -19.30 -3.72 11.96
C ASP A 95 -18.55 -4.38 10.79
N LYS A 96 -19.22 -5.28 10.05
CA LYS A 96 -18.65 -5.87 8.84
C LYS A 96 -18.29 -4.83 7.78
N GLY A 97 -19.20 -3.87 7.55
CA GLY A 97 -18.99 -2.79 6.57
C GLY A 97 -17.79 -1.91 6.95
N ILE A 98 -17.71 -1.52 8.22
CA ILE A 98 -16.60 -0.72 8.77
C ILE A 98 -15.27 -1.47 8.63
N GLU A 99 -15.23 -2.74 9.03
CA GLU A 99 -14.01 -3.56 8.94
C GLU A 99 -13.53 -3.67 7.49
N ALA A 100 -14.45 -3.96 6.56
CA ALA A 100 -14.12 -4.06 5.14
C ALA A 100 -13.61 -2.74 4.57
N LEU A 101 -14.27 -1.62 4.85
CA LEU A 101 -13.84 -0.30 4.37
C LEU A 101 -12.51 0.14 4.98
N ARG A 102 -12.28 -0.13 6.27
CA ARG A 102 -11.01 0.19 6.95
C ARG A 102 -9.85 -0.72 6.57
N SER A 103 -10.15 -1.90 6.01
CA SER A 103 -9.13 -2.78 5.43
C SER A 103 -8.62 -2.29 4.07
N LEU A 104 -9.31 -1.31 3.45
CA LEU A 104 -8.85 -0.70 2.22
C LEU A 104 -7.56 0.10 2.47
N PRO A 105 -6.60 0.08 1.53
CA PRO A 105 -5.44 0.94 1.60
C PRO A 105 -5.86 2.41 1.71
N ALA A 106 -5.18 3.15 2.59
CA ALA A 106 -5.49 4.56 2.84
C ALA A 106 -5.44 5.43 1.56
N ALA A 107 -6.17 6.55 1.59
CA ALA A 107 -6.23 7.51 0.50
C ALA A 107 -4.82 8.01 0.16
N ARG A 108 -4.36 7.74 -1.06
CA ARG A 108 -3.10 8.33 -1.52
C ARG A 108 -3.30 9.82 -1.74
N SER A 109 -2.38 10.62 -1.23
CA SER A 109 -2.34 12.04 -1.53
C SER A 109 -2.09 12.26 -3.03
N GLU A 110 -2.52 13.41 -3.58
CA GLU A 110 -2.25 13.77 -4.98
C GLU A 110 -0.74 13.72 -5.29
N ALA A 111 0.10 14.14 -4.33
CA ALA A 111 1.55 14.10 -4.45
C ALA A 111 2.09 12.65 -4.55
N GLU A 112 1.55 11.72 -3.76
CA GLU A 112 1.92 10.29 -3.85
C GLU A 112 1.45 9.68 -5.18
N LEU A 113 0.28 10.07 -5.70
CA LEU A 113 -0.23 9.61 -6.98
C LEU A 113 0.64 10.10 -8.15
N GLU A 114 1.04 11.37 -8.13
CA GLU A 114 1.96 11.94 -9.12
C GLU A 114 3.32 11.24 -9.08
N GLN A 115 3.85 10.98 -7.87
CA GLN A 115 5.11 10.26 -7.71
C GLN A 115 5.02 8.81 -8.20
N LEU A 116 3.91 8.10 -7.96
CA LEU A 116 3.68 6.76 -8.50
C LEU A 116 3.57 6.75 -10.02
N ALA A 117 2.90 7.73 -10.62
CA ALA A 117 2.81 7.87 -12.07
C ALA A 117 4.21 8.07 -12.68
N ARG A 118 5.04 8.89 -12.03
CA ARG A 118 6.44 9.09 -12.44
C ARG A 118 7.24 7.78 -12.35
N ILE A 119 7.14 7.07 -11.22
CA ILE A 119 7.79 5.77 -11.00
C ILE A 119 7.38 4.76 -12.08
N LYS A 120 6.09 4.67 -12.41
CA LYS A 120 5.57 3.80 -13.47
C LYS A 120 6.21 4.09 -14.82
N ASN A 121 6.27 5.36 -15.20
CA ASN A 121 6.87 5.76 -16.47
C ASN A 121 8.36 5.43 -16.51
N GLN A 122 9.09 5.69 -15.43
CA GLN A 122 10.52 5.36 -15.33
C GLN A 122 10.78 3.85 -15.45
N LEU A 123 9.92 3.02 -14.87
CA LEU A 123 10.05 1.56 -14.96
C LEU A 123 9.78 1.04 -16.39
N VAL A 124 8.82 1.63 -17.10
CA VAL A 124 8.57 1.32 -18.51
C VAL A 124 9.77 1.72 -19.38
N GLU A 125 10.36 2.89 -19.14
CA GLU A 125 11.57 3.34 -19.85
C GLU A 125 12.76 2.39 -19.63
N LEU A 126 12.93 1.88 -18.41
CA LEU A 126 13.96 0.90 -18.05
C LEU A 126 13.82 -0.41 -18.83
N SER A 127 12.61 -0.95 -18.94
CA SER A 127 12.34 -2.20 -19.66
C SER A 127 12.69 -2.15 -21.16
N GLY A 128 12.79 -0.94 -21.72
CA GLY A 128 13.23 -0.72 -23.11
C GLY A 128 14.75 -0.67 -23.29
N ALA A 129 15.52 -0.54 -22.22
CA ALA A 129 16.93 -0.15 -22.26
C ALA A 129 17.87 -1.22 -21.66
N GLN A 130 18.02 -2.40 -22.29
CA GLN A 130 18.98 -3.48 -21.91
C GLN A 130 19.32 -3.59 -20.41
N SER A 131 18.29 -3.49 -19.58
CA SER A 131 18.42 -3.31 -18.14
C SER A 131 18.46 -4.69 -17.45
N ASP A 132 18.92 -4.73 -16.20
CA ASP A 132 18.96 -5.96 -15.41
C ASP A 132 17.53 -6.49 -15.19
N VAL A 133 17.18 -7.55 -15.93
CA VAL A 133 15.87 -8.20 -15.91
C VAL A 133 15.44 -8.59 -14.50
N TYR A 134 16.38 -8.96 -13.62
CA TYR A 134 16.06 -9.31 -12.24
C TYR A 134 15.80 -8.08 -11.38
N GLY A 135 16.52 -6.98 -11.63
CA GLY A 135 16.23 -5.67 -11.02
C GLY A 135 14.82 -5.19 -11.38
N GLU A 136 14.47 -5.23 -12.66
CA GLU A 136 13.14 -4.84 -13.14
C GLU A 136 12.01 -5.65 -12.53
N LEU A 137 12.17 -6.98 -12.44
CA LEU A 137 11.17 -7.86 -11.84
C LEU A 137 10.90 -7.47 -10.39
N HIS A 138 11.96 -7.22 -9.61
CA HIS A 138 11.83 -6.82 -8.20
C HIS A 138 11.16 -5.45 -8.06
N LEU A 139 11.48 -4.48 -8.92
CA LEU A 139 10.87 -3.15 -8.87
C LEU A 139 9.42 -3.14 -9.35
N THR A 140 9.09 -3.98 -10.33
CA THR A 140 7.71 -4.20 -10.78
C THR A 140 6.86 -4.78 -9.66
N GLU A 141 7.36 -5.81 -8.98
CA GLU A 141 6.63 -6.41 -7.86
C GLU A 141 6.58 -5.49 -6.64
N ALA A 142 7.65 -4.72 -6.38
CA ALA A 142 7.65 -3.70 -5.33
C ALA A 142 6.55 -2.66 -5.56
N LEU A 143 6.41 -2.19 -6.80
CA LEU A 143 5.34 -1.28 -7.19
C LEU A 143 3.97 -1.91 -6.99
N ASN A 144 3.75 -3.15 -7.43
CA ASN A 144 2.48 -3.86 -7.24
C ASN A 144 2.11 -3.96 -5.75
N GLU A 145 3.07 -4.33 -4.90
CA GLU A 145 2.88 -4.44 -3.46
C GLU A 145 2.61 -3.07 -2.82
N TYR A 146 3.30 -2.02 -3.25
CA TYR A 146 2.99 -0.65 -2.85
C TYR A 146 1.54 -0.29 -3.22
N GLU A 147 1.12 -0.64 -4.43
CA GLU A 147 -0.23 -0.35 -4.92
C GLU A 147 -1.32 -1.11 -4.17
N ARG A 148 -0.97 -2.24 -3.54
CA ARG A 148 -1.85 -3.03 -2.66
C ARG A 148 -1.82 -2.56 -1.20
N GLY A 149 -0.96 -1.59 -0.85
CA GLY A 149 -0.78 -1.13 0.54
C GLY A 149 0.21 -1.99 1.35
N SER A 150 0.88 -2.96 0.74
CA SER A 150 1.92 -3.78 1.37
C SER A 150 3.27 -3.04 1.41
N TYR A 151 3.36 -1.98 2.21
CA TYR A 151 4.55 -1.12 2.24
C TYR A 151 5.82 -1.86 2.69
N LEU A 152 5.70 -2.84 3.60
CA LEU A 152 6.82 -3.68 4.01
C LEU A 152 7.35 -4.52 2.84
N ALA A 153 6.48 -5.18 2.09
CA ALA A 153 6.89 -5.98 0.95
C ALA A 153 7.54 -5.10 -0.14
N SER A 154 6.93 -3.95 -0.44
CA SER A 154 7.51 -2.94 -1.35
C SER A 154 8.91 -2.49 -0.90
N ALA A 155 9.06 -2.17 0.39
CA ALA A 155 10.34 -1.71 0.94
C ALA A 155 11.41 -2.79 0.87
N LEU A 156 11.08 -4.05 1.19
CA LEU A 156 12.01 -5.18 1.11
C LEU A 156 12.44 -5.47 -0.33
N LEU A 157 11.51 -5.48 -1.28
CA LEU A 157 11.85 -5.71 -2.69
C LEU A 157 12.74 -4.58 -3.24
N SER A 158 12.39 -3.32 -2.95
CA SER A 158 13.17 -2.15 -3.37
C SER A 158 14.57 -2.14 -2.72
N SER A 159 14.63 -2.44 -1.43
CA SER A 159 15.89 -2.47 -0.67
C SER A 159 16.85 -3.55 -1.19
N ARG A 160 16.34 -4.67 -1.71
CA ARG A 160 17.19 -5.72 -2.29
C ARG A 160 17.92 -5.21 -3.53
N VAL A 161 17.21 -4.47 -4.38
CA VAL A 161 17.80 -3.84 -5.58
C VAL A 161 18.82 -2.78 -5.18
N LEU A 162 18.53 -1.99 -4.14
CA LEU A 162 19.48 -1.01 -3.60
C LEU A 162 20.78 -1.66 -3.12
N LEU A 163 20.68 -2.72 -2.30
CA LEU A 163 21.86 -3.41 -1.76
C LEU A 163 22.68 -4.05 -2.87
N TYR A 164 22.03 -4.70 -3.84
CA TYR A 164 22.71 -5.24 -5.01
C TYR A 164 23.47 -4.16 -5.80
N ALA A 165 22.86 -2.99 -6.02
CA ALA A 165 23.53 -1.89 -6.70
C ALA A 165 24.72 -1.33 -5.89
N VAL A 166 24.59 -1.25 -4.56
CA VAL A 166 25.69 -0.84 -3.68
C VAL A 166 26.87 -1.80 -3.79
N ASP A 167 26.61 -3.11 -3.70
CA ASP A 167 27.65 -4.13 -3.78
C ASP A 167 28.37 -4.09 -5.14
N LEU A 168 27.61 -3.86 -6.23
CA LEU A 168 28.16 -3.78 -7.58
C LEU A 168 29.07 -2.55 -7.80
N PHE A 169 28.74 -1.39 -7.24
CA PHE A 169 29.46 -0.13 -7.50
C PHE A 169 30.50 0.25 -6.44
N CYS A 170 30.24 -0.04 -5.18
CA CYS A 170 31.09 0.40 -4.07
C CYS A 170 32.10 -0.66 -3.63
N GLY A 171 31.92 -1.93 -4.03
CA GLY A 171 32.69 -3.07 -3.57
C GLY A 171 32.61 -3.29 -2.05
N ASP A 172 33.19 -4.40 -1.59
CA ASP A 172 33.41 -4.64 -0.16
C ASP A 172 34.54 -3.73 0.34
N ALA A 173 34.19 -2.59 0.93
CA ALA A 173 35.13 -1.73 1.63
C ALA A 173 35.70 -2.38 2.93
N GLU A 174 35.35 -3.63 3.21
CA GLU A 174 35.93 -4.47 4.29
C GLU A 174 36.96 -5.50 3.78
N ALA A 175 37.38 -5.42 2.52
CA ALA A 175 38.51 -6.23 2.05
C ALA A 175 39.83 -5.70 2.60
N ASP A 176 40.45 -6.49 3.47
CA ASP A 176 41.80 -6.35 3.99
C ASP A 176 42.79 -5.97 2.85
N PRO A 177 43.53 -4.85 2.93
CA PRO A 177 44.38 -4.34 1.85
C PRO A 177 45.56 -5.27 1.46
N GLU A 178 45.69 -6.42 2.11
CA GLU A 178 46.72 -7.42 1.83
C GLU A 178 46.25 -8.59 0.93
N GLN A 179 44.97 -8.62 0.49
CA GLN A 179 44.45 -9.72 -0.35
C GLN A 179 43.85 -9.34 -1.71
N SER A 180 43.89 -8.07 -2.15
CA SER A 180 43.47 -7.71 -3.51
C SER A 180 44.58 -8.05 -4.51
N THR A 181 44.72 -9.34 -4.86
CA THR A 181 45.50 -9.75 -6.03
C THR A 181 44.73 -9.40 -7.29
N ASP A 182 45.25 -8.40 -8.00
CA ASP A 182 45.43 -8.43 -9.46
C ASP A 182 44.16 -8.65 -10.32
N VAL A 183 43.16 -7.76 -10.20
CA VAL A 183 42.24 -7.43 -11.32
C VAL A 183 41.79 -5.94 -11.33
N ASP A 184 42.06 -5.16 -10.28
CA ASP A 184 41.45 -3.82 -10.07
C ASP A 184 42.22 -2.62 -10.65
N ALA A 185 42.70 -2.70 -11.90
CA ALA A 185 43.46 -1.58 -12.50
C ALA A 185 42.74 -0.82 -13.62
N GLU A 186 41.52 -1.19 -14.04
CA GLU A 186 40.81 -0.49 -15.14
C GLU A 186 39.53 0.26 -14.77
N MET A 187 39.12 0.25 -13.49
CA MET A 187 37.94 1.02 -13.02
C MET A 187 38.26 2.29 -12.21
N GLN A 188 39.49 2.81 -12.30
CA GLN A 188 39.78 4.19 -11.89
C GLN A 188 39.28 5.19 -12.94
N ARG A 189 37.95 5.24 -13.16
CA ARG A 189 37.31 6.30 -13.94
C ARG A 189 36.65 7.32 -12.99
N GLY A 190 37.23 8.52 -12.95
CA GLY A 190 36.54 9.76 -12.60
C GLY A 190 36.39 10.07 -11.10
N GLU A 191 37.51 10.32 -10.40
CA GLU A 191 37.63 10.63 -8.96
C GLU A 191 36.70 11.73 -8.37
N ASN A 192 35.92 12.46 -9.18
CA ASN A 192 35.05 13.54 -8.71
C ASN A 192 33.54 13.31 -8.92
N GLN A 193 33.11 12.30 -9.69
CA GLN A 193 31.68 11.96 -9.87
C GLN A 193 31.29 10.61 -9.24
N THR A 194 32.21 9.66 -9.21
CA THR A 194 32.01 8.36 -8.54
C THR A 194 31.86 8.50 -7.03
N THR A 195 32.48 9.51 -6.42
CA THR A 195 32.41 9.79 -4.98
C THR A 195 31.01 10.19 -4.52
N ASP A 196 30.26 10.94 -5.34
CA ASP A 196 28.91 11.43 -5.02
C ASP A 196 27.85 10.32 -5.22
N VAL A 197 27.99 9.53 -6.29
CA VAL A 197 27.15 8.35 -6.54
C VAL A 197 27.36 7.29 -5.46
N CYS A 198 28.62 7.03 -5.05
CA CYS A 198 28.92 6.12 -3.94
C CYS A 198 28.40 6.65 -2.59
N ALA A 199 28.42 7.96 -2.35
CA ALA A 199 27.85 8.55 -1.14
C ALA A 199 26.32 8.40 -1.09
N PHE A 200 25.64 8.65 -2.21
CA PHE A 200 24.21 8.41 -2.36
C PHE A 200 23.87 6.93 -2.18
N LEU A 201 24.60 6.03 -2.85
CA LEU A 201 24.48 4.59 -2.75
C LEU A 201 24.65 4.10 -1.31
N ARG A 202 25.67 4.55 -0.59
CA ARG A 202 25.88 4.18 0.82
C ARG A 202 24.78 4.72 1.73
N SER A 203 24.24 5.91 1.46
CA SER A 203 23.08 6.45 2.20
C SER A 203 21.82 5.62 1.97
N ALA A 204 21.51 5.31 0.70
CA ALA A 204 20.38 4.46 0.31
C ALA A 204 20.54 3.03 0.85
N GLY A 205 21.75 2.47 0.80
CA GLY A 205 22.12 1.18 1.36
C GLY A 205 21.99 1.15 2.88
N THR A 206 22.34 2.24 3.58
CA THR A 206 22.14 2.34 5.03
C THR A 206 20.66 2.30 5.37
N LYS A 207 19.81 3.04 4.65
CA LYS A 207 18.34 2.97 4.82
C LYS A 207 17.81 1.56 4.50
N ALA A 208 18.27 0.94 3.43
CA ALA A 208 17.89 -0.42 3.04
C ALA A 208 18.25 -1.46 4.12
N LYS A 209 19.45 -1.36 4.72
CA LYS A 209 19.93 -2.26 5.79
C LYS A 209 19.07 -2.17 7.06
N VAL A 210 18.54 -0.99 7.38
CA VAL A 210 17.61 -0.80 8.52
C VAL A 210 16.37 -1.68 8.35
N PHE A 211 15.79 -1.73 7.15
CA PHE A 211 14.60 -2.54 6.87
C PHE A 211 14.89 -4.03 6.60
N PHE A 212 16.11 -4.38 6.20
CA PHE A 212 16.49 -5.76 5.92
C PHE A 212 17.04 -6.56 7.11
N SER A 213 17.66 -5.93 8.12
CA SER A 213 18.54 -6.74 8.98
C SER A 213 18.87 -6.26 10.40
N ILE A 214 18.49 -5.07 10.86
CA ILE A 214 19.02 -4.58 12.15
C ILE A 214 17.96 -4.45 13.25
N ASP A 215 16.71 -4.12 12.90
CA ASP A 215 15.66 -3.91 13.90
C ASP A 215 14.27 -4.37 13.40
N LEU A 216 13.78 -5.49 13.95
CA LEU A 216 12.45 -6.05 13.62
C LEU A 216 11.28 -5.18 14.11
N THR A 217 11.54 -4.16 14.93
CA THR A 217 10.50 -3.25 15.42
C THR A 217 10.19 -2.12 14.43
N VAL A 218 11.02 -1.94 13.39
CA VAL A 218 10.87 -0.89 12.39
C VAL A 218 10.02 -1.40 11.23
N LEU A 219 8.82 -0.84 11.08
CA LEU A 219 7.96 -1.06 9.91
C LEU A 219 7.98 0.18 9.01
N PRO A 220 8.18 0.01 7.69
CA PRO A 220 8.20 1.14 6.76
C PRO A 220 6.79 1.73 6.60
N SER A 221 6.71 3.06 6.62
CA SER A 221 5.52 3.81 6.21
C SER A 221 5.35 3.81 4.67
N SER A 222 4.23 4.35 4.19
CA SER A 222 4.03 4.59 2.75
C SER A 222 5.16 5.47 2.18
N SER A 223 5.52 6.54 2.90
CA SER A 223 6.58 7.46 2.48
C SER A 223 7.95 6.76 2.41
N ASP A 224 8.27 5.89 3.37
CA ASP A 224 9.53 5.13 3.37
C ASP A 224 9.61 4.18 2.17
N ALA A 225 8.53 3.41 1.95
CA ALA A 225 8.46 2.47 0.84
C ALA A 225 8.55 3.17 -0.53
N LEU A 226 7.87 4.33 -0.68
CA LEU A 226 7.89 5.10 -1.91
C LEU A 226 9.26 5.74 -2.18
N SER A 227 9.94 6.19 -1.13
CA SER A 227 11.31 6.72 -1.21
C SER A 227 12.27 5.63 -1.66
N LEU A 228 12.22 4.44 -1.03
CA LEU A 228 13.09 3.32 -1.37
C LEU A 228 12.88 2.85 -2.81
N LEU A 229 11.61 2.73 -3.24
CA LEU A 229 11.27 2.37 -4.61
C LEU A 229 11.79 3.41 -5.61
N SER A 230 11.62 4.70 -5.32
CA SER A 230 12.13 5.79 -6.17
C SER A 230 13.65 5.74 -6.29
N ASP A 231 14.36 5.54 -5.19
CA ASP A 231 15.82 5.51 -5.18
C ASP A 231 16.36 4.27 -5.89
N ALA A 232 15.69 3.12 -5.76
CA ALA A 232 16.05 1.89 -6.46
C ALA A 232 15.88 2.01 -7.97
N ILE A 233 14.80 2.64 -8.44
CA ILE A 233 14.58 2.92 -9.86
C ILE A 233 15.65 3.85 -10.41
N LYS A 234 15.96 4.95 -9.73
CA LYS A 234 17.03 5.88 -10.16
C LYS A 234 18.36 5.17 -10.34
N LEU A 235 18.72 4.28 -9.41
CA LEU A 235 19.97 3.52 -9.47
C LEU A 235 19.98 2.50 -10.61
N LEU A 236 18.86 1.80 -10.83
CA LEU A 236 18.75 0.89 -11.97
C LEU A 236 18.82 1.64 -13.31
N SER A 237 18.30 2.86 -13.39
CA SER A 237 18.45 3.72 -14.56
C SER A 237 19.90 4.14 -14.82
N LEU A 238 20.67 4.38 -13.76
CA LEU A 238 22.11 4.64 -13.90
C LEU A 238 22.83 3.40 -14.47
N LEU A 239 22.51 2.20 -13.95
CA LEU A 239 23.08 0.91 -14.42
C LEU A 239 22.80 0.59 -15.89
N SER A 240 21.74 1.15 -16.43
CA SER A 240 21.21 0.81 -17.76
C SER A 240 21.63 1.80 -18.85
N SER A 241 22.26 2.92 -18.47
CA SER A 241 22.71 3.91 -19.45
C SER A 241 24.01 3.46 -20.14
N PRO A 242 24.10 3.46 -21.49
CA PRO A 242 25.19 2.86 -22.25
C PRO A 242 26.54 3.60 -22.17
N SER A 243 26.66 4.62 -21.31
CA SER A 243 27.91 5.38 -21.17
C SER A 243 28.99 4.66 -20.33
N GLU A 244 28.69 3.51 -19.72
CA GLU A 244 29.61 2.84 -18.79
C GLU A 244 30.01 1.40 -19.16
N ARG A 245 29.47 0.82 -20.23
CA ARG A 245 29.99 -0.46 -20.77
C ARG A 245 30.89 -0.16 -21.96
N GLY A 246 32.20 -0.11 -21.69
CA GLY A 246 33.20 0.03 -22.75
C GLY A 246 33.04 -1.07 -23.78
N ASP A 247 32.89 -0.68 -25.05
CA ASP A 247 33.09 -1.54 -26.20
C ASP A 247 34.49 -2.16 -26.10
N VAL A 248 34.55 -3.43 -25.76
CA VAL A 248 35.72 -4.26 -26.09
C VAL A 248 35.49 -4.71 -27.52
N SER A 249 35.95 -3.89 -28.47
CA SER A 249 36.20 -4.34 -29.83
C SER A 249 37.20 -5.50 -29.77
N GLN A 250 36.72 -6.70 -30.01
CA GLN A 250 37.56 -7.85 -30.35
C GLN A 250 38.07 -7.65 -31.77
N ASP A 251 39.26 -7.04 -31.89
CA ASP A 251 40.14 -7.25 -33.04
C ASP A 251 41.10 -8.38 -32.68
N GLU A 252 40.82 -9.59 -33.17
CA GLU A 252 41.82 -10.60 -33.55
C GLU A 252 41.41 -11.26 -34.87
#